data_AF-A0A1U7D0R4-F1
#
_entry.id   AF-A0A1U7D0R4-F1
#
_cell.length_a   1.000
_cell.length_b   1.000
_cell.length_c   1.000
_cell.angle_alpha   90.00
_cell.angle_beta   90.00
_cell.angle_gamma   90.00
#
_symmetry.space_group_name_H-M   'P 1'
#
loop_
_entity.id
_entity.type
_entity.pdbx_description
1 polymer ?
#
loop_
_entity_poly.entity_id
_entity_poly.type
_entity_poly.pdbx_seq_one_letter_code
_entity_poly.pdbx_strand_id
1 'polypeptide(L)' 'MPAARPSKSAVANVLAAMREAGLVPGIVRVMPDGGFEVAEHKQVDESEPRPGNLPRKWGQTG' A
#
# COMPACT_ATOMS: atom_id res chain seq x y z
N MET A 1 -0.60 30.92 -5.00
CA MET A 1 0.79 30.44 -4.89
C MET A 1 0.79 28.97 -5.30
N PRO A 2 1.67 28.50 -6.20
CA PRO A 2 1.74 27.08 -6.52
C PRO A 2 2.14 26.30 -5.25
N ALA A 3 1.46 25.19 -4.96
CA ALA A 3 1.88 24.31 -3.87
C ALA A 3 3.33 23.89 -4.10
N ALA A 4 4.16 23.98 -3.07
CA ALA A 4 5.53 23.51 -3.15
C ALA A 4 5.50 22.02 -3.54
N ARG A 5 6.32 21.64 -4.52
CA ARG A 5 6.40 20.26 -4.99
C ARG A 5 7.73 19.67 -4.53
N PRO A 6 7.73 18.49 -3.89
CA PRO A 6 8.97 17.80 -3.61
C PRO A 6 9.71 17.51 -4.91
N SER A 7 11.04 17.47 -4.85
CA SER A 7 11.84 17.17 -6.04
C SER A 7 11.63 15.72 -6.46
N LYS A 8 11.71 15.46 -7.77
CA LYS A 8 11.61 14.10 -8.32
C LYS A 8 12.65 13.17 -7.69
N SER A 9 13.86 13.67 -7.46
CA SER A 9 14.95 12.90 -6.85
C SER A 9 14.69 12.56 -5.39
N ALA A 10 14.11 13.47 -4.61
CA ALA A 10 13.77 13.20 -3.21
C ALA A 10 12.75 12.06 -3.11
N VAL A 11 11.71 12.08 -3.94
CA VAL A 11 10.71 11.01 -3.99
C VAL A 11 11.35 9.69 -4.44
N ALA A 12 12.17 9.70 -5.48
CA ALA A 12 12.84 8.50 -5.99
C ALA A 12 13.76 7.84 -4.94
N ASN A 13 14.51 8.64 -4.19
CA ASN A 13 15.41 8.15 -3.14
C ASN A 13 14.63 7.47 -2.00
N VAL A 14 13.52 8.06 -1.56
CA VAL A 14 12.67 7.45 -0.52
C VAL A 14 12.06 6.14 -1.01
N LEU A 15 11.54 6.09 -2.23
CA LEU A 15 10.98 4.87 -2.81
C LEU A 15 12.04 3.76 -2.97
N ALA A 16 13.28 4.11 -3.33
CA ALA A 16 14.38 3.17 -3.38
C ALA A 16 14.71 2.62 -1.99
N ALA A 17 14.86 3.49 -0.99
CA ALA A 17 15.14 3.10 0.38
C ALA A 17 14.04 2.20 0.97
N MET A 18 12.77 2.47 0.68
CA MET A 18 11.65 1.61 1.08
C MET A 18 11.78 0.20 0.48
N ARG A 19 12.13 0.10 -0.81
CA ARG A 19 12.33 -1.19 -1.48
C ARG A 19 13.55 -1.95 -0.93
N GLU A 20 14.64 -1.25 -0.64
CA GLU A 20 15.83 -1.84 -0.01
C GLU A 20 15.53 -2.35 1.41
N ALA A 21 14.61 -1.69 2.12
CA ALA A 21 14.10 -2.14 3.41
C ALA A 21 13.05 -3.27 3.32
N GLY A 22 12.72 -3.75 2.11
CA GLY A 22 11.71 -4.79 1.89
C GLY A 22 10.26 -4.30 2.02
N LEU A 23 10.04 -2.98 2.07
CA LEU A 23 8.72 -2.36 2.15
C LEU A 23 8.17 -2.13 0.74
N VAL A 24 6.87 -2.34 0.56
CA VAL A 24 6.19 -2.01 -0.69
C VAL A 24 5.61 -0.61 -0.56
N PRO A 25 6.10 0.38 -1.33
CA PRO A 25 5.54 1.73 -1.28
C PRO A 25 4.11 1.75 -1.83
N GLY A 26 3.24 2.45 -1.14
CA GLY A 26 1.83 2.67 -1.50
C GLY A 26 1.58 4.10 -1.95
N ILE A 27 0.61 4.76 -1.30
CA ILE A 27 0.15 6.10 -1.68
C ILE A 27 1.20 7.15 -1.27
N VAL A 28 1.59 8.00 -2.22
CA VAL A 28 2.38 9.20 -1.95
C VAL A 28 1.44 10.40 -1.78
N ARG A 29 1.50 11.06 -0.63
CA ARG A 29 0.72 12.28 -0.34
C ARG A 29 1.67 13.48 -0.25
N VAL A 30 1.38 14.53 -1.02
CA VAL A 30 2.13 15.79 -0.97
C VAL A 30 1.36 16.79 -0.10
N MET A 31 2.05 17.36 0.87
CA MET A 31 1.52 18.35 1.79
C MET A 31 1.64 19.76 1.21
N PRO A 32 0.81 20.73 1.67
CA PRO A 32 0.82 22.09 1.14
C PRO A 32 2.13 22.86 1.37
N ASP A 33 2.90 22.46 2.38
CA ASP A 33 4.22 22.99 2.72
C ASP A 33 5.34 22.48 1.80
N GLY A 34 5.05 21.51 0.93
CA GLY A 34 6.00 20.88 0.03
C GLY A 34 6.65 19.61 0.56
N GLY A 35 6.30 19.20 1.79
CA GLY A 35 6.63 17.89 2.32
C GLY A 35 5.85 16.78 1.62
N PHE A 36 6.27 15.54 1.80
CA PHE A 36 5.53 14.38 1.33
C PHE A 36 5.67 13.20 2.27
N GLU A 37 4.64 12.36 2.28
CA GLU A 37 4.57 11.12 3.04
C GLU A 37 4.31 9.97 2.07
N VAL A 38 4.90 8.80 2.35
CA VAL A 38 4.68 7.57 1.58
C VAL A 38 4.08 6.53 2.53
N ALA A 39 2.84 6.12 2.27
CA ALA A 39 2.22 5.02 3.00
C ALA A 39 2.82 3.69 2.54
N GLU A 40 2.99 2.74 3.46
CA GLU A 40 3.27 1.35 3.07
C GLU A 40 2.01 0.72 2.47
N HIS A 41 2.17 0.03 1.35
CA HIS A 41 1.16 -0.88 0.86
C HIS A 41 1.32 -2.22 1.57
N LYS A 42 0.44 -2.50 2.53
CA LYS A 42 0.35 -3.85 3.10
C LYS A 42 -0.13 -4.77 1.99
N GLN A 43 0.79 -5.55 1.41
CA GLN A 43 0.41 -6.62 0.50
C GLN A 43 -0.44 -7.58 1.33
N VAL A 44 -1.75 -7.60 1.07
CA VAL A 44 -2.63 -8.62 1.65
C VAL A 44 -2.15 -9.92 1.04
N ASP A 45 -1.51 -10.75 1.85
CA ASP A 45 -1.03 -12.05 1.43
C ASP A 45 -2.27 -12.88 1.04
N GLU A 46 -2.50 -13.04 -0.27
CA GLU A 46 -3.67 -13.74 -0.82
C GLU A 46 -3.64 -15.25 -0.53
N SER A 47 -2.64 -15.73 0.22
CA SER A 47 -2.52 -17.12 0.67
C SER A 47 -3.43 -17.45 1.85
N GLU A 48 -4.10 -16.48 2.47
CA GLU A 48 -5.18 -16.80 3.41
C GLU A 48 -6.41 -17.32 2.65
N PRO A 49 -6.80 -18.60 2.84
CA PRO A 49 -7.99 -19.14 2.19
C PRO A 49 -9.21 -18.36 2.69
N ARG A 50 -9.81 -17.58 1.78
CA ARG A 50 -11.06 -16.86 2.04
C ARG A 50 -12.07 -17.87 2.63
N PRO A 51 -12.64 -17.65 3.84
CA PRO A 51 -13.54 -18.61 4.49
C PRO A 51 -14.88 -18.83 3.75
N GLY A 52 -15.03 -18.30 2.53
CA GLY A 52 -16.22 -18.45 1.68
C GLY A 52 -16.10 -19.49 0.57
N ASN A 53 -14.97 -20.16 0.37
CA ASN A 53 -14.79 -21.07 -0.79
C ASN A 53 -15.08 -22.55 -0.51
N LEU A 54 -15.74 -22.87 0.61
CA LEU A 54 -16.29 -24.20 0.82
C LEU A 54 -17.65 -24.26 0.10
N PRO A 55 -17.85 -25.14 -0.90
CA PRO A 55 -19.18 -25.34 -1.47
C PRO A 55 -20.13 -25.71 -0.32
N ARG A 56 -21.20 -24.94 -0.15
CA ARG A 56 -22.27 -25.25 0.81
C ARG A 56 -22.71 -26.68 0.56
N LYS A 57 -22.40 -27.60 1.49
CA LYS A 57 -22.95 -28.96 1.45
C LYS A 57 -24.46 -28.83 1.57
N TRP A 58 -25.16 -29.03 0.45
CA TRP A 58 -26.61 -29.20 0.45
C TRP A 58 -26.96 -30.34 1.42
N GLY A 59 -27.68 -30.04 2.50
CA GLY A 59 -28.17 -31.06 3.43
C GLY A 59 -28.03 -30.80 4.94
N GLN A 60 -27.46 -29.67 5.39
CA GLN A 60 -27.53 -29.31 6.82
C GLN A 60 -28.85 -28.59 7.13
N THR A 61 -29.89 -29.39 7.33
CA THR A 61 -31.13 -29.01 8.00
C THR A 61 -30.88 -28.88 9.50
N GLY A 62 -31.29 -27.76 10.08
CA GLY A 62 -31.54 -27.57 11.51
C GLY A 62 -32.93 -26.97 11.66
#